data_AF-A0A6G3MHH4-F1
#
_entry.id   AF-A0A6G3MHH4-F1
#
_cell.length_a   1.000
_cell.length_b   1.000
_cell.length_c   1.000
_cell.angle_alpha   90.00
_cell.angle_beta   90.00
_cell.angle_gamma   90.00
#
_symmetry.space_group_name_H-M   'P 1'
#
loop_
_entity.id
_entity.type
_entity.pdbx_description
1 polymer ?
#
loop_
_entity_poly.entity_id
_entity_poly.type
_entity_poly.pdbx_seq_one_letter_code
_entity_poly.pdbx_strand_id
1 'polypeptide(L)'
;MVDNGEMLEQAMIRESVEEVLNLSDSEEVEKGMKWLQRNIPKGIDIYKGYVCDERNTDNAWIETCVRACLETQEDKIDFPFKAGTDADDAFWTKVSHNSTHMHHKDILQSFCDRIGAKF
;
A
#
# COMPACT_ATOMS: atom_id res chain seq x y z
N MET A 1 -9.66 -4.00 -2.76
CA MET A 1 -10.16 -5.21 -2.05
C MET A 1 -9.43 -6.46 -2.55
N VAL A 2 -9.59 -7.62 -1.90
CA VAL A 2 -9.10 -8.91 -2.44
C VAL A 2 -10.24 -9.56 -3.22
N ASP A 3 -10.03 -9.83 -4.51
CA ASP A 3 -11.05 -10.42 -5.36
C ASP A 3 -11.19 -11.94 -5.13
N ASN A 4 -12.33 -12.50 -5.55
CA ASN A 4 -12.59 -13.92 -5.35
C ASN A 4 -11.58 -14.80 -6.12
N GLY A 5 -10.85 -15.64 -5.39
CA GLY A 5 -9.78 -16.47 -5.95
C GLY A 5 -8.44 -15.75 -6.13
N GLU A 6 -8.34 -14.48 -5.73
CA GLU A 6 -7.11 -13.70 -5.79
C GLU A 6 -6.22 -13.95 -4.55
N MET A 7 -4.92 -14.09 -4.75
CA MET A 7 -3.96 -14.12 -3.66
C MET A 7 -3.72 -12.71 -3.11
N LEU A 8 -3.39 -12.58 -1.81
CA LEU A 8 -3.14 -11.29 -1.18
C LEU A 8 -2.10 -10.44 -1.92
N GLU A 9 -1.03 -11.07 -2.41
CA GLU A 9 0.03 -10.37 -3.14
C GLU A 9 -0.43 -9.88 -4.52
N GLN A 10 -1.31 -10.64 -5.19
CA GLN A 10 -1.92 -10.23 -6.45
C GLN A 10 -2.81 -9.00 -6.23
N ALA A 11 -3.63 -9.02 -5.18
CA ALA A 11 -4.46 -7.88 -4.79
C ALA A 11 -3.61 -6.64 -4.48
N MET A 12 -2.54 -6.78 -3.69
CA MET A 12 -1.63 -5.67 -3.39
C MET A 12 -1.01 -5.06 -4.65
N ILE A 13 -0.58 -5.89 -5.60
CA ILE A 13 -0.02 -5.42 -6.87
C ILE A 13 -1.10 -4.72 -7.70
N ARG A 14 -2.26 -5.34 -7.89
CA ARG A 14 -3.36 -4.80 -8.69
C ARG A 14 -3.83 -3.45 -8.17
N GLU A 15 -4.15 -3.36 -6.87
CA GLU A 15 -4.63 -2.13 -6.25
C GLU A 15 -3.57 -1.02 -6.28
N SER A 16 -2.27 -1.36 -6.13
CA SER A 16 -1.20 -0.36 -6.28
C SER A 16 -1.09 0.16 -7.71
N VAL A 17 -1.30 -0.70 -8.71
CA VAL A 17 -1.27 -0.30 -10.12
C VAL A 17 -2.47 0.59 -10.46
N GLU A 18 -3.66 0.19 -10.05
CA GLU A 18 -4.92 0.91 -10.33
C GLU A 18 -4.95 2.29 -9.67
N GLU A 19 -4.50 2.39 -8.41
CA GLU A 19 -4.64 3.62 -7.62
C GLU A 19 -3.42 4.56 -7.67
N VAL A 20 -2.22 4.04 -7.96
CA VAL A 20 -0.98 4.83 -7.88
C VAL A 20 -0.22 4.91 -9.21
N LEU A 21 -0.44 3.94 -10.12
CA LEU A 21 0.26 3.85 -11.41
C LEU A 21 -0.68 4.04 -12.61
N ASN A 22 -1.68 4.93 -12.49
CA ASN A 22 -2.60 5.28 -13.58
C ASN A 22 -1.92 6.19 -14.64
N LEU A 23 -0.72 5.80 -15.06
CA LEU A 23 0.16 6.50 -15.98
C LEU A 23 -0.23 6.20 -17.43
N SER A 24 0.06 7.15 -18.31
CA SER A 24 -0.20 7.00 -19.74
C SER A 24 1.01 6.42 -20.51
N ASP A 25 2.19 6.46 -19.91
CA ASP A 25 3.43 5.93 -20.48
C ASP A 25 3.61 4.46 -20.11
N SER A 26 3.62 3.57 -21.11
CA SER A 26 3.75 2.14 -20.91
C SER A 26 5.09 1.71 -20.29
N GLU A 27 6.18 2.45 -20.55
CA GLU A 27 7.49 2.11 -20.00
C GLU A 27 7.52 2.35 -18.48
N GLU A 28 6.93 3.47 -18.05
CA GLU A 28 6.82 3.82 -16.63
C GLU A 28 5.87 2.89 -15.87
N VAL A 29 4.76 2.50 -16.49
CA VAL A 29 3.88 1.44 -15.95
C VAL A 29 4.64 0.13 -15.79
N GLU A 30 5.41 -0.29 -16.80
CA GLU A 30 6.18 -1.53 -16.74
C GLU A 30 7.27 -1.49 -15.65
N LYS A 31 7.97 -0.35 -15.48
CA LYS A 31 8.93 -0.14 -14.39
C LYS A 31 8.27 -0.29 -13.03
N GLY A 32 7.14 0.40 -12.81
CA GLY A 32 6.37 0.32 -11.57
C GLY A 32 5.88 -1.09 -11.28
N MET A 33 5.30 -1.77 -12.26
CA MET A 33 4.85 -3.16 -12.14
C MET A 33 5.99 -4.12 -11.78
N LYS A 34 7.15 -3.99 -12.43
CA LYS A 34 8.34 -4.82 -12.13
C LYS A 34 8.85 -4.57 -10.72
N TRP A 35 8.85 -3.32 -10.27
CA TRP A 35 9.25 -2.98 -8.91
C TRP A 35 8.29 -3.60 -7.88
N LEU A 36 6.97 -3.47 -8.09
CA LEU A 36 5.95 -4.05 -7.22
C LEU A 36 6.05 -5.57 -7.15
N GLN A 37 6.13 -6.26 -8.30
CA GLN A 37 6.24 -7.72 -8.38
C GLN A 37 7.49 -8.25 -7.68
N ARG A 38 8.60 -7.49 -7.72
CA ARG A 38 9.87 -7.87 -7.06
C ARG A 38 9.85 -7.61 -5.56
N ASN A 39 9.19 -6.55 -5.10
CA ASN A 39 9.29 -6.06 -3.72
C ASN A 39 8.12 -6.47 -2.82
N ILE A 40 6.90 -6.59 -3.33
CA ILE A 40 5.74 -7.03 -2.52
C ILE A 40 5.96 -8.41 -1.88
N PRO A 41 6.51 -9.44 -2.55
CA PRO A 41 6.78 -10.72 -1.90
C PRO A 41 7.85 -10.67 -0.81
N LYS A 42 8.71 -9.65 -0.81
CA LYS A 42 9.82 -9.45 0.15
C LYS A 42 9.48 -8.42 1.23
N GLY A 43 8.33 -7.76 1.13
CA GLY A 43 7.93 -6.69 2.02
C GLY A 43 7.71 -7.18 3.46
N ILE A 44 7.68 -6.25 4.38
CA ILE A 44 7.51 -6.51 5.81
C ILE A 44 6.02 -6.46 6.12
N ASP A 45 5.44 -7.59 6.55
CA ASP A 45 4.07 -7.60 7.08
C ASP A 45 4.02 -6.80 8.39
N ILE A 46 3.22 -5.74 8.38
CA ILE A 46 3.03 -4.81 9.50
C ILE A 46 1.79 -5.18 10.29
N TYR A 47 0.71 -5.48 9.58
CA TYR A 47 -0.57 -5.79 10.18
C TYR A 47 -1.34 -6.80 9.34
N LYS A 48 -2.03 -7.72 10.00
CA LYS A 48 -2.98 -8.63 9.36
C LYS A 48 -4.11 -8.96 10.34
N GLY A 49 -5.34 -8.64 9.97
CA GLY A 49 -6.52 -8.98 10.74
C GLY A 49 -7.63 -7.95 10.68
N TYR A 50 -8.47 -7.98 11.70
CA TYR A 50 -9.72 -7.22 11.82
C TYR A 50 -9.54 -5.69 11.80
N VAL A 51 -10.33 -5.01 10.96
CA VAL A 51 -10.44 -3.55 10.96
C VAL A 51 -11.78 -3.16 11.59
N CYS A 52 -11.74 -2.25 12.56
CA CYS A 52 -12.94 -1.63 13.10
C CYS A 52 -13.53 -0.68 12.05
N ASP A 53 -14.48 -1.16 11.26
CA ASP A 53 -15.11 -0.45 10.15
C ASP A 53 -16.62 -0.34 10.39
N GLU A 54 -17.22 0.79 10.00
CA GLU A 54 -18.65 1.04 10.17
C GLU A 54 -19.56 0.04 9.43
N ARG A 55 -19.01 -0.65 8.42
CA ARG A 55 -19.71 -1.68 7.64
C ARG A 55 -19.80 -3.03 8.36
N ASN A 56 -19.09 -3.20 9.48
CA ASN A 56 -19.05 -4.46 10.22
C ASN A 56 -20.42 -4.77 10.86
N THR A 57 -20.77 -6.06 10.91
CA THR A 57 -21.98 -6.61 11.51
C THR A 57 -21.63 -7.87 12.31
N ASP A 58 -22.61 -8.44 13.03
CA ASP A 58 -22.43 -9.69 13.78
C ASP A 58 -21.97 -10.88 12.92
N ASN A 59 -22.25 -10.85 11.61
CA ASN A 59 -22.01 -11.97 10.70
C ASN A 59 -20.95 -11.68 9.62
N ALA A 60 -20.47 -10.45 9.51
CA ALA A 60 -19.51 -10.04 8.49
C ALA A 60 -18.66 -8.86 8.97
N TRP A 61 -17.36 -8.93 8.74
CA TRP A 61 -16.42 -7.87 9.09
C TRP A 61 -15.34 -7.71 8.02
N ILE A 62 -14.66 -6.57 8.07
CA ILE A 62 -13.52 -6.28 7.20
C ILE A 62 -12.23 -6.68 7.90
N GLU A 63 -11.36 -7.35 7.14
CA GLU A 63 -9.97 -7.58 7.50
C GLU A 63 -9.07 -6.90 6.48
N THR A 64 -7.85 -6.56 6.91
CA THR A 64 -6.82 -6.01 6.04
C THR A 64 -5.48 -6.67 6.28
N CYS A 65 -4.63 -6.61 5.27
CA CYS A 65 -3.22 -6.97 5.35
C CYS A 65 -2.42 -5.75 4.88
N VAL A 66 -1.54 -5.23 5.73
CA VAL A 66 -0.66 -4.11 5.39
C VAL A 66 0.77 -4.61 5.36
N ARG A 67 1.39 -4.41 4.20
CA ARG A 67 2.78 -4.75 3.94
C ARG A 67 3.55 -3.50 3.54
N ALA A 68 4.69 -3.28 4.20
CA ALA A 68 5.59 -2.19 3.85
C ALA A 68 6.70 -2.70 2.92
N CYS A 69 6.88 -2.02 1.80
CA CYS A 69 8.00 -2.25 0.87
C CYS A 69 8.95 -1.06 0.95
N LEU A 70 10.20 -1.31 1.32
CA LEU A 70 11.22 -0.27 1.49
C LEU A 70 12.13 -0.23 0.26
N GLU A 71 12.43 0.98 -0.23
CA GLU A 71 13.45 1.16 -1.25
C GLU A 71 14.86 0.86 -0.70
N THR A 72 15.76 0.43 -1.58
CA THR A 72 17.20 0.33 -1.28
C THR A 72 18.00 1.26 -2.19
N GLN A 73 19.32 1.34 -2.03
CA GLN A 73 20.14 2.17 -2.92
C GLN A 73 20.11 1.66 -4.36
N GLU A 74 19.99 0.34 -4.54
CA GLU A 74 20.00 -0.36 -5.82
C GLU A 74 18.60 -0.59 -6.40
N ASP A 75 17.54 -0.47 -5.58
CA ASP A 75 16.15 -0.74 -5.99
C ASP A 75 15.22 0.38 -5.53
N LYS A 76 15.32 1.53 -6.20
CA LYS A 76 14.56 2.75 -5.91
C LYS A 76 13.27 2.80 -6.71
N ILE A 77 12.33 3.60 -6.21
CA ILE A 77 11.14 3.98 -6.96
C ILE A 77 11.51 5.20 -7.82
N ASP A 78 11.74 4.96 -9.11
CA ASP A 78 12.21 5.94 -10.10
C ASP A 78 11.18 6.25 -11.21
N PHE A 79 9.93 5.85 -10.98
CA PHE A 79 8.78 6.11 -11.85
C PHE A 79 7.82 7.12 -11.20
N PRO A 80 7.08 7.92 -11.99
CA PRO A 80 6.10 8.86 -11.47
C PRO A 80 4.87 8.15 -10.88
N PHE A 81 4.09 8.88 -10.09
CA PHE A 81 2.78 8.43 -9.61
C PHE A 81 1.67 9.21 -10.29
N LYS A 82 0.53 8.56 -10.46
CA LYS A 82 -0.70 9.19 -10.90
C LYS A 82 -1.87 8.45 -10.31
N ALA A 83 -2.73 9.23 -9.65
CA ALA A 83 -3.92 8.72 -8.99
C ALA A 83 -4.85 7.96 -9.95
N GLY A 84 -5.42 6.87 -9.45
CA GLY A 84 -6.50 6.13 -10.08
C GLY A 84 -7.78 6.94 -10.22
N THR A 85 -8.86 6.30 -10.66
CA THR A 85 -10.17 6.97 -10.74
C THR A 85 -10.78 7.24 -9.37
N ASP A 86 -10.36 6.47 -8.36
CA ASP A 86 -10.95 6.47 -7.02
C ASP A 86 -10.07 7.26 -6.00
N ALA A 87 -8.99 7.89 -6.50
CA ALA A 87 -8.08 8.73 -5.73
C ALA A 87 -7.93 10.12 -6.37
N ASP A 88 -7.89 11.18 -5.54
CA ASP A 88 -7.71 12.56 -6.01
C ASP A 88 -6.26 12.86 -6.42
N ASP A 89 -5.28 12.38 -5.64
CA ASP A 89 -3.85 12.64 -5.86
C ASP A 89 -2.99 11.49 -5.30
N ALA A 90 -1.80 11.29 -5.89
CA ALA A 90 -0.84 10.26 -5.51
C ALA A 90 0.58 10.83 -5.48
N PHE A 91 1.15 10.93 -4.27
CA PHE A 91 2.47 11.53 -4.06
C PHE A 91 3.16 10.96 -2.83
N TRP A 92 4.48 11.13 -2.77
CA TRP A 92 5.27 10.87 -1.57
C TRP A 92 4.94 11.86 -0.47
N THR A 93 4.54 11.36 0.70
CA THR A 93 4.29 12.19 1.88
C THR A 93 5.19 11.79 3.04
N LYS A 94 5.51 12.77 3.87
CA LYS A 94 6.21 12.52 5.13
C LYS A 94 5.22 11.91 6.12
N VAL A 95 5.57 10.76 6.68
CA VAL A 95 4.79 10.16 7.77
C VAL A 95 4.77 11.12 8.95
N SER A 96 3.57 11.40 9.45
CA SER A 96 3.35 12.19 10.66
C SER A 96 2.01 11.83 11.28
N HIS A 97 1.82 12.21 12.54
CA HIS A 97 0.54 12.09 13.25
C HIS A 97 -0.68 12.71 12.53
N ASN A 98 -0.47 13.67 11.61
CA ASN A 98 -1.54 14.32 10.84
C ASN A 98 -1.72 13.75 9.44
N SER A 99 -0.86 12.82 9.00
CA SER A 99 -0.75 12.44 7.59
C SER A 99 -1.74 11.37 7.12
N THR A 100 -2.71 10.94 7.95
CA THR A 100 -3.41 9.66 7.71
C THR A 100 -4.89 9.66 8.07
N HIS A 101 -5.67 8.91 7.28
CA HIS A 101 -7.01 8.46 7.64
C HIS A 101 -6.99 7.65 8.96
N MET A 102 -8.08 7.73 9.72
CA MET A 102 -8.18 7.36 11.14
C MET A 102 -7.62 5.97 11.50
N HIS A 103 -7.73 4.99 10.61
CA HIS A 103 -7.31 3.61 10.86
C HIS A 103 -5.85 3.29 10.46
N HIS A 104 -5.17 4.18 9.73
CA HIS A 104 -3.79 3.92 9.28
C HIS A 104 -2.74 4.38 10.29
N LYS A 105 -3.12 5.25 11.23
CA LYS A 105 -2.21 5.87 12.19
C LYS A 105 -1.45 4.86 13.03
N ASP A 106 -2.16 3.92 13.66
CA ASP A 106 -1.57 2.94 14.57
C ASP A 106 -0.65 1.96 13.81
N ILE A 107 -1.04 1.61 12.59
CA ILE A 107 -0.26 0.75 11.70
C ILE A 107 1.06 1.44 11.31
N LEU A 108 1.00 2.73 10.93
CA LEU A 108 2.17 3.50 10.54
C LEU A 108 3.08 3.82 11.73
N GLN A 109 2.52 4.14 12.90
CA GLN A 109 3.30 4.30 14.12
C GLN A 109 4.05 3.00 14.47
N SER A 110 3.34 1.86 14.48
CA SER A 110 3.93 0.54 14.72
C SER A 110 5.05 0.22 13.72
N PHE A 111 4.86 0.58 12.45
CA PHE A 111 5.91 0.43 11.44
C PHE A 111 7.12 1.31 11.72
N CYS A 112 6.92 2.61 12.00
CA CYS A 112 7.99 3.55 12.34
C CYS A 112 8.80 3.06 13.55
N ASP A 113 8.13 2.59 14.60
CA ASP A 113 8.78 2.04 15.79
C ASP A 113 9.64 0.81 15.46
N ARG A 114 9.13 -0.07 14.57
CA ARG A 114 9.83 -1.28 14.14
C ARG A 114 11.11 -1.00 13.35
N ILE A 115 11.13 0.06 12.55
CA ILE A 115 12.30 0.44 11.73
C ILE A 115 13.17 1.53 12.38
N GLY A 116 12.80 2.03 13.57
CA GLY A 116 13.49 3.12 14.25
C GLY A 116 13.34 4.49 13.56
N ALA A 117 12.26 4.69 12.81
CA ALA A 117 11.96 5.95 12.14
C ALA A 117 11.14 6.90 13.03
N LYS A 118 11.22 8.19 12.74
CA LYS A 118 10.42 9.21 13.43
C LYS A 118 8.98 9.24 12.90
N PHE A 119 8.02 9.31 13.81
CA PHE A 119 6.60 9.56 13.56
C PHE A 119 6.20 10.99 14.00
#